data_AF-H2AV81-F1
#
_entry.id   AF-H2AV81-F1
#
_cell.length_a   1.000
_cell.length_b   1.000
_cell.length_c   1.000
_cell.angle_alpha   90.00
_cell.angle_beta   90.00
_cell.angle_gamma   90.00
#
_symmetry.space_group_name_H-M   'P 1'
#
loop_
_entity.id
_entity.type
_entity.pdbx_description
1 polymer ?
#
loop_
_entity_poly.entity_id
_entity_poly.type
_entity_poly.pdbx_seq_one_letter_code
_entity_poly.pdbx_strand_id
1 'polypeptide(L)'
;MANKLRPKKLKAPYRVYVAGEGFSKVEFSRIRNQTTELEGETSEDDSVVSISSNDVFPLQKMDLPWEIQKNIIFFLDDIKVSYLSVCKSWYSICLPILYYKPILNPHNFNKFVSTIISDRKRPIGNNVIELDLSTILQSGKNSNVSKILRRCSKNLLKFTAPQTSFGYSPLISLKSCINLKYLDLGLVSETVKLKELFQAIQNFKNLTHLAFPRSSINCEGHQEFVWPSNLQYLKLSGGITKEFLNETKMWPKSIKTLEFSYCPLIDDSAVYSILSQIGYNLDNLYFHYPMPLLTDNSLDFIFCYCTNLISIQLIVDYVSKWCFSENMLFKINDRPLRNIMLDCSGSLGLARKIHPDDFTIALLEKRLPNLEKISINSKLGWDLKSEDVNDLVNALEEQDGGLYLNY
;
A
#
# COMPACT_ATOMS: atom_id res chain seq x y z
N MET A 1 -14.58 58.58 -13.23
CA MET A 1 -14.85 57.45 -12.32
C MET A 1 -14.08 56.24 -12.86
N ALA A 2 -13.22 55.65 -12.02
CA ALA A 2 -12.13 54.79 -12.45
C ALA A 2 -12.57 53.35 -12.78
N ASN A 3 -12.27 52.90 -14.01
CA ASN A 3 -12.22 51.50 -14.41
C ASN A 3 -11.04 50.81 -13.71
N LYS A 4 -11.30 49.84 -12.83
CA LYS A 4 -10.28 48.93 -12.31
C LYS A 4 -10.44 47.56 -12.96
N LEU A 5 -9.71 47.36 -14.07
CA LEU A 5 -9.42 46.06 -14.64
C LEU A 5 -8.64 45.24 -13.61
N ARG A 6 -9.20 44.10 -13.16
CA ARG A 6 -8.45 43.11 -12.37
C ARG A 6 -7.35 42.48 -13.25
N PRO A 7 -6.12 42.31 -12.74
CA PRO A 7 -5.06 41.66 -13.49
C PRO A 7 -5.38 40.17 -13.68
N LYS A 8 -5.38 39.72 -14.94
CA LYS A 8 -5.41 38.29 -15.30
C LYS A 8 -4.13 37.66 -14.76
N LYS A 9 -4.24 36.80 -13.73
CA LYS A 9 -3.13 35.94 -13.30
C LYS A 9 -2.85 34.96 -14.44
N LEU A 10 -1.59 34.92 -14.89
CA LEU A 10 -1.12 33.91 -15.84
C LEU A 10 -1.32 32.52 -15.24
N LYS A 11 -2.11 31.71 -15.93
CA LYS A 11 -2.29 30.27 -15.70
C LYS A 11 -0.91 29.59 -15.73
N ALA A 12 -0.52 28.92 -14.65
CA ALA A 12 0.53 27.91 -14.73
C ALA A 12 -0.05 26.68 -15.44
N PRO A 13 0.69 26.03 -16.37
CA PRO A 13 0.19 24.86 -17.06
C PRO A 13 -0.02 23.70 -16.07
N TYR A 14 -1.17 23.04 -16.19
CA TYR A 14 -1.53 21.82 -15.46
C TYR A 14 -0.36 20.81 -15.49
N ARG A 15 0.09 20.35 -14.32
CA ARG A 15 1.07 19.26 -14.24
C ARG A 15 0.35 17.95 -14.52
N VAL A 16 0.46 17.50 -15.77
CA VAL A 16 0.16 16.14 -16.20
C VAL A 16 1.24 15.23 -15.61
N TYR A 17 0.88 14.39 -14.63
CA TYR A 17 1.76 13.29 -14.21
C TYR A 17 1.37 12.06 -15.02
N VAL A 18 2.21 11.71 -16.00
CA VAL A 18 2.15 10.42 -16.67
C VAL A 18 2.92 9.42 -15.79
N ALA A 19 2.24 8.39 -15.30
CA ALA A 19 2.89 7.31 -14.58
C ALA A 19 3.62 6.41 -15.59
N GLY A 20 4.95 6.39 -15.54
CA GLY A 20 5.78 5.42 -16.24
C GLY A 20 6.79 6.04 -17.20
N GLU A 21 7.91 6.53 -16.67
CA GLU A 21 9.21 6.45 -17.32
C GLU A 21 10.30 6.70 -16.26
N GLY A 22 11.30 5.81 -16.22
CA GLY A 22 12.29 5.72 -15.17
C GLY A 22 13.28 6.89 -15.16
N PHE A 23 13.52 7.46 -13.97
CA PHE A 23 14.61 8.40 -13.78
C PHE A 23 15.94 7.65 -13.78
N SER A 24 16.56 7.68 -14.95
CA SER A 24 17.96 7.36 -15.18
C SER A 24 18.82 8.52 -14.65
N LYS A 25 19.86 8.15 -13.88
CA LYS A 25 21.11 8.88 -13.58
C LYS A 25 21.16 10.38 -13.93
N VAL A 26 21.27 11.22 -12.90
CA VAL A 26 21.85 12.56 -13.03
C VAL A 26 23.32 12.48 -12.61
N GLU A 27 24.21 12.38 -13.59
CA GLU A 27 25.63 12.70 -13.44
C GLU A 27 25.78 14.21 -13.26
N PHE A 28 26.27 14.64 -12.10
CA PHE A 28 26.79 15.99 -11.93
C PHE A 28 28.23 16.02 -12.45
N SER A 29 28.42 16.76 -13.54
CA SER A 29 29.73 17.10 -14.07
C SER A 29 30.06 18.57 -13.81
N ARG A 30 31.38 18.79 -13.59
CA ARG A 30 32.14 20.05 -13.63
C ARG A 30 32.13 20.93 -12.38
N ILE A 31 33.32 21.12 -11.79
CA ILE A 31 34.15 22.32 -12.03
C ILE A 31 35.61 21.85 -12.16
N ARG A 32 36.22 22.17 -13.30
CA ARG A 32 37.64 21.98 -13.62
C ARG A 32 38.19 23.40 -13.80
N ASN A 33 39.07 23.84 -12.90
CA ASN A 33 39.91 25.01 -13.16
C ASN A 33 41.26 24.54 -13.69
N GLN A 34 41.60 25.16 -14.83
CA GLN A 34 42.84 25.05 -15.59
C GLN A 34 44.02 25.60 -14.79
N THR A 35 45.21 25.02 -14.95
CA THR A 35 46.37 25.77 -15.49
C THR A 35 47.55 24.85 -15.87
N THR A 36 47.95 25.00 -17.14
CA THR A 36 49.29 25.00 -17.74
C THR A 36 50.21 23.77 -17.76
N GLU A 37 50.34 23.29 -19.00
CA GLU A 37 51.49 22.69 -19.69
C GLU A 37 52.89 23.19 -19.26
N LEU A 38 53.88 22.30 -19.31
CA LEU A 38 55.09 22.45 -20.14
C LEU A 38 55.80 21.09 -20.30
N GLU A 39 56.12 20.78 -21.55
CA GLU A 39 56.93 19.65 -22.02
C GLU A 39 58.43 19.87 -21.71
N GLY A 40 59.22 18.79 -21.67
CA GLY A 40 60.68 18.92 -21.68
C GLY A 40 61.49 17.69 -21.27
N GLU A 41 61.72 16.80 -22.24
CA GLU A 41 62.97 16.08 -22.50
C GLU A 41 63.55 14.99 -21.56
N THR A 42 64.13 14.03 -22.27
CA THR A 42 64.82 12.78 -21.92
C THR A 42 66.17 12.96 -21.24
N SER A 43 66.51 12.06 -20.30
CA SER A 43 67.81 11.37 -20.27
C SER A 43 67.81 10.26 -19.22
N GLU A 44 68.24 9.07 -19.65
CA GLU A 44 68.67 7.95 -18.81
C GLU A 44 69.80 8.39 -17.88
N ASP A 45 69.72 8.02 -16.59
CA ASP A 45 70.93 7.66 -15.85
C ASP A 45 70.60 6.76 -14.65
N ASP A 46 71.38 5.68 -14.56
CA ASP A 46 71.33 4.63 -13.55
C ASP A 46 71.72 5.15 -12.17
N SER A 47 70.84 4.98 -11.17
CA SER A 47 71.28 4.87 -9.78
C SER A 47 70.31 4.04 -8.95
N VAL A 48 70.68 2.77 -8.75
CA VAL A 48 70.10 1.88 -7.74
C VAL A 48 70.39 2.45 -6.36
N VAL A 49 69.37 3.04 -5.72
CA VAL A 49 69.41 3.38 -4.30
C VAL A 49 68.66 2.30 -3.53
N SER A 50 69.41 1.46 -2.84
CA SER A 50 68.94 0.46 -1.89
C SER A 50 68.26 1.12 -0.70
N ILE A 51 66.93 1.15 -0.70
CA ILE A 51 66.17 1.51 0.49
C ILE A 51 66.27 0.36 1.49
N SER A 52 66.96 0.63 2.58
CA SER A 52 67.07 -0.23 3.75
C SER A 52 65.67 -0.60 4.28
N SER A 53 65.31 -1.85 4.08
CA SER A 53 64.26 -2.54 4.80
C SER A 53 64.61 -2.61 6.28
N ASN A 54 64.13 -1.67 7.11
CA ASN A 54 64.07 -1.84 8.58
C ASN A 54 63.30 -0.77 9.38
N ASP A 55 62.17 -0.27 8.88
CA ASP A 55 61.19 0.42 9.75
C ASP A 55 59.76 -0.02 9.42
N VAL A 56 59.47 -1.29 9.72
CA VAL A 56 58.10 -1.79 9.78
C VAL A 56 57.55 -1.40 11.14
N PHE A 57 56.93 -0.22 11.24
CA PHE A 57 55.95 0.01 12.30
C PHE A 57 54.91 -1.12 12.17
N PRO A 58 54.63 -1.92 13.21
CA PRO A 58 53.54 -2.86 13.13
C PRO A 58 52.29 -2.03 12.85
N LEU A 59 51.68 -2.23 11.67
CA LEU A 59 50.35 -1.73 11.36
C LEU A 59 49.43 -2.27 12.45
N GLN A 60 49.28 -1.50 13.52
CA GLN A 60 48.41 -1.80 14.62
C GLN A 60 47.02 -1.88 14.01
N LYS A 61 46.51 -3.11 13.91
CA LYS A 61 45.22 -3.40 13.30
C LYS A 61 44.21 -2.51 14.00
N MET A 62 43.69 -1.50 13.28
CA MET A 62 42.70 -0.58 13.83
C MET A 62 41.44 -1.38 14.18
N ASP A 63 41.34 -1.81 15.44
CA ASP A 63 40.12 -2.35 16.00
C ASP A 63 39.26 -1.18 16.46
N LEU A 64 38.46 -0.65 15.53
CA LEU A 64 37.42 0.31 15.88
C LEU A 64 36.46 -0.31 16.92
N PRO A 65 36.06 0.40 17.98
CA PRO A 65 35.07 -0.10 18.93
C PRO A 65 33.75 -0.47 18.23
N TRP A 66 33.03 -1.44 18.79
CA TRP A 66 31.78 -1.95 18.21
C TRP A 66 30.74 -0.84 17.99
N GLU A 67 30.64 0.09 18.94
CA GLU A 67 29.73 1.23 18.92
C GLU A 67 30.04 2.17 17.77
N ILE A 68 31.33 2.40 17.47
CA ILE A 68 31.76 3.23 16.36
C ILE A 68 31.46 2.54 15.04
N GLN A 69 31.75 1.24 14.92
CA GLN A 69 31.40 0.46 13.72
C GLN A 69 29.89 0.45 13.47
N LYS A 70 29.10 0.30 14.54
CA LYS A 70 27.64 0.40 14.49
C LYS A 70 27.22 1.77 13.99
N ASN A 71 27.69 2.85 14.62
CA ASN A 71 27.34 4.21 14.20
C ASN A 71 27.70 4.47 12.74
N ILE A 72 28.89 4.07 12.28
CA ILE A 72 29.28 4.19 10.87
C ILE A 72 28.24 3.52 9.97
N ILE A 73 27.85 2.28 10.26
CA ILE A 73 26.86 1.55 9.46
C ILE A 73 25.50 2.26 9.48
N PHE A 74 25.05 2.78 10.63
CA PHE A 74 23.78 3.50 10.74
C PHE A 74 23.78 4.89 10.08
N PHE A 75 24.96 5.47 9.80
CA PHE A 75 25.10 6.71 9.02
C PHE A 75 25.13 6.48 7.51
N LEU A 76 25.20 5.23 7.04
CA LEU A 76 25.15 4.92 5.60
C LEU A 76 23.70 4.87 5.12
N ASP A 77 23.42 5.53 4.00
CA ASP A 77 22.08 5.53 3.40
C ASP A 77 21.66 4.16 2.86
N ASP A 78 22.62 3.34 2.41
CA ASP A 78 22.38 2.02 1.84
C ASP A 78 23.44 0.99 2.29
N ILE A 79 22.96 -0.15 2.81
CA ILE A 79 23.79 -1.25 3.27
C ILE A 79 23.94 -2.26 2.13
N LYS A 80 25.16 -2.40 1.64
CA LYS A 80 25.48 -3.32 0.55
C LYS A 80 25.88 -4.70 1.07
N VAL A 81 25.59 -5.73 0.28
CA VAL A 81 25.98 -7.12 0.60
C VAL A 81 27.50 -7.28 0.79
N SER A 82 28.31 -6.50 0.07
CA SER A 82 29.77 -6.49 0.20
C SER A 82 30.26 -6.11 1.60
N TYR A 83 29.45 -5.38 2.38
CA TYR A 83 29.82 -4.97 3.74
C TYR A 83 29.89 -6.16 4.71
N LEU A 84 29.20 -7.26 4.40
CA LEU A 84 29.29 -8.51 5.15
C LEU A 84 30.70 -9.14 5.11
N SER A 85 31.49 -8.81 4.09
CA SER A 85 32.83 -9.37 3.88
C SER A 85 33.95 -8.54 4.53
N VAL A 86 33.65 -7.38 5.12
CA VAL A 86 34.65 -6.49 5.71
C VAL A 86 35.27 -7.11 6.96
N CYS A 87 34.45 -7.45 7.96
CA CYS A 87 34.89 -8.11 9.18
C CYS A 87 33.72 -8.83 9.88
N LYS A 88 34.02 -9.63 10.92
CA LYS A 88 33.01 -10.35 11.71
C LYS A 88 32.00 -9.40 12.39
N SER A 89 32.44 -8.22 12.80
CA SER A 89 31.57 -7.24 13.46
C SER A 89 30.56 -6.65 12.48
N TRP A 90 31.03 -6.22 11.30
CA TRP A 90 30.16 -5.72 10.23
C TRP A 90 29.19 -6.81 9.76
N TYR A 91 29.64 -8.06 9.67
CA TYR A 91 28.75 -9.19 9.38
C TYR A 91 27.58 -9.25 10.39
N SER A 92 27.87 -9.21 11.68
CA SER A 92 26.84 -9.29 12.73
C SER A 92 25.91 -8.08 12.77
N ILE A 93 26.40 -6.88 12.43
CA ILE A 93 25.59 -5.64 12.42
C ILE A 93 24.74 -5.55 11.16
N CYS A 94 25.32 -5.79 9.99
CA CYS A 94 24.65 -5.63 8.69
C CYS A 94 23.68 -6.76 8.38
N LEU A 95 23.92 -7.99 8.85
CA LEU A 95 23.07 -9.14 8.50
C LEU A 95 21.59 -8.94 8.89
N PRO A 96 21.24 -8.48 10.11
CA PRO A 96 19.86 -8.16 10.45
C PRO A 96 19.25 -7.05 9.59
N ILE A 97 20.04 -6.03 9.23
CA ILE A 97 19.58 -4.89 8.42
C ILE A 97 19.23 -5.37 7.00
N LEU A 98 20.11 -6.16 6.38
CA LEU A 98 19.92 -6.71 5.03
C LEU A 98 18.73 -7.66 4.93
N TYR A 99 18.46 -8.43 6.00
CA TYR A 99 17.35 -9.39 6.02
C TYR A 99 16.04 -8.82 6.57
N TYR A 100 16.04 -7.57 7.07
CA TYR A 100 14.84 -6.93 7.63
C TYR A 100 13.64 -7.00 6.67
N LYS A 101 13.89 -6.63 5.40
CA LYS A 101 12.94 -6.67 4.29
C LYS A 101 13.67 -7.10 3.02
N PRO A 102 13.82 -8.41 2.77
CA PRO A 102 14.53 -8.89 1.59
C PRO A 102 13.76 -8.49 0.33
N ILE A 103 14.46 -7.89 -0.64
CA ILE A 103 13.88 -7.56 -1.95
C ILE A 103 13.92 -8.82 -2.82
N LEU A 104 12.76 -9.46 -2.94
CA LEU A 104 12.63 -10.75 -3.62
C LEU A 104 12.08 -10.57 -5.04
N ASN A 105 12.58 -11.41 -5.93
CA ASN A 105 12.11 -11.56 -7.30
C ASN A 105 12.21 -13.03 -7.72
N PRO A 106 11.62 -13.43 -8.86
CA PRO A 106 11.63 -14.83 -9.30
C PRO A 106 13.03 -15.46 -9.40
N HIS A 107 14.07 -14.66 -9.68
CA HIS A 107 15.44 -15.13 -9.89
C HIS A 107 16.20 -15.41 -8.59
N ASN A 108 15.95 -14.64 -7.52
CA ASN A 108 16.65 -14.79 -6.24
C ASN A 108 15.87 -15.60 -5.19
N PHE A 109 14.56 -15.81 -5.39
CA PHE A 109 13.68 -16.44 -4.42
C PHE A 109 14.17 -17.83 -3.96
N ASN A 110 14.55 -18.71 -4.88
CA ASN A 110 15.01 -20.05 -4.52
C ASN A 110 16.32 -20.06 -3.72
N LYS A 111 17.23 -19.11 -4.01
CA LYS A 111 18.46 -18.92 -3.23
C LYS A 111 18.10 -18.48 -1.82
N PHE A 112 17.21 -17.50 -1.68
CA PHE A 112 16.71 -17.04 -0.39
C PHE A 112 16.07 -18.19 0.42
N VAL A 113 15.15 -18.96 -0.19
CA VAL A 113 14.54 -20.16 0.41
C VAL A 113 15.62 -21.10 0.94
N SER A 114 16.62 -21.42 0.11
CA SER A 114 17.70 -22.34 0.49
C SER A 114 18.55 -21.81 1.65
N THR A 115 18.83 -20.51 1.68
CA THR A 115 19.60 -19.86 2.75
C THR A 115 18.84 -19.89 4.08
N ILE A 116 17.55 -19.55 4.07
CA ILE A 116 16.70 -19.53 5.27
C ILE A 116 16.47 -20.93 5.84
N ILE A 117 16.42 -21.96 4.99
CA ILE A 117 16.15 -23.34 5.42
C ILE A 117 17.41 -24.05 5.90
N SER A 118 18.56 -23.80 5.26
CA SER A 118 19.82 -24.54 5.50
C SER A 118 20.42 -24.28 6.88
N ASP A 119 20.31 -23.05 7.39
CA ASP A 119 20.99 -22.69 8.64
C ASP A 119 20.11 -22.97 9.88
N ARG A 120 20.17 -24.23 10.36
CA ARG A 120 19.49 -24.63 11.60
C ARG A 120 20.13 -24.05 12.86
N LYS A 121 21.41 -23.65 12.81
CA LYS A 121 22.19 -23.22 13.99
C LYS A 121 22.11 -21.71 14.19
N ARG A 122 22.02 -20.93 13.11
CA ARG A 122 21.78 -19.48 13.13
C ARG A 122 20.50 -19.21 12.35
N PRO A 123 19.36 -19.03 13.03
CA PRO A 123 18.09 -18.85 12.35
C PRO A 123 18.03 -17.46 11.69
N ILE A 124 18.62 -17.33 10.49
CA ILE A 124 18.62 -16.09 9.69
C ILE A 124 17.19 -15.59 9.45
N GLY A 125 16.22 -16.51 9.37
CA GLY A 125 14.79 -16.18 9.28
C GLY A 125 14.28 -15.28 10.41
N ASN A 126 14.90 -15.30 11.60
CA ASN A 126 14.52 -14.40 12.69
C ASN A 126 14.84 -12.92 12.38
N ASN A 127 15.72 -12.64 11.42
CA ASN A 127 16.01 -11.28 11.00
C ASN A 127 14.96 -10.72 10.03
N VAL A 128 14.08 -11.58 9.50
CA VAL A 128 13.03 -11.17 8.56
C VAL A 128 11.84 -10.61 9.32
N ILE A 129 11.58 -9.32 9.13
CA ILE A 129 10.49 -8.58 9.79
C ILE A 129 9.35 -8.32 8.81
N GLU A 130 9.69 -7.99 7.57
CA GLU A 130 8.75 -7.85 6.46
C GLU A 130 9.08 -8.86 5.37
N LEU A 131 8.10 -9.67 4.98
CA LEU A 131 8.23 -10.62 3.88
C LEU A 131 7.16 -10.34 2.83
N ASP A 132 7.60 -9.79 1.70
CA ASP A 132 6.75 -9.50 0.56
C ASP A 132 7.04 -10.50 -0.56
N LEU A 133 6.04 -11.31 -0.90
CA LEU A 133 6.11 -12.30 -1.98
C LEU A 133 5.22 -11.95 -3.17
N SER A 134 4.69 -10.72 -3.24
CA SER A 134 3.78 -10.28 -4.31
C SER A 134 4.34 -10.45 -5.72
N THR A 135 5.66 -10.33 -5.88
CA THR A 135 6.37 -10.48 -7.16
C THR A 135 6.67 -11.94 -7.55
N ILE A 136 6.30 -12.91 -6.69
CA ILE A 136 6.64 -14.32 -6.84
C ILE A 136 5.45 -15.08 -7.44
N LEU A 137 5.45 -15.26 -8.76
CA LEU A 137 4.29 -15.76 -9.53
C LEU A 137 4.25 -17.28 -9.74
N GLN A 138 5.38 -17.93 -10.01
CA GLN A 138 5.42 -19.36 -10.42
C GLN A 138 6.61 -20.15 -9.83
N SER A 139 7.56 -19.49 -9.17
CA SER A 139 8.78 -20.15 -8.67
C SER A 139 8.64 -20.74 -7.25
N GLY A 140 7.53 -20.44 -6.56
CA GLY A 140 7.25 -20.97 -5.24
C GLY A 140 6.53 -22.30 -5.32
N LYS A 141 7.01 -23.33 -4.61
CA LYS A 141 6.18 -24.47 -4.21
C LYS A 141 5.46 -24.10 -2.90
N ASN A 142 4.22 -24.55 -2.72
CA ASN A 142 3.48 -24.42 -1.45
C ASN A 142 4.35 -24.78 -0.21
N SER A 143 5.18 -25.82 -0.34
CA SER A 143 6.11 -26.25 0.70
C SER A 143 7.25 -25.26 0.99
N ASN A 144 7.70 -24.47 0.02
CA ASN A 144 8.73 -23.46 0.21
C ASN A 144 8.20 -22.28 1.03
N VAL A 145 7.02 -21.77 0.66
CA VAL A 145 6.35 -20.67 1.39
C VAL A 145 6.07 -21.09 2.83
N SER A 146 5.53 -22.28 3.02
CA SER A 146 5.29 -22.87 4.35
C SER A 146 6.58 -22.95 5.20
N LYS A 147 7.69 -23.44 4.62
CA LYS A 147 8.97 -23.51 5.32
C LYS A 147 9.54 -22.13 5.67
N ILE A 148 9.45 -21.15 4.76
CA ILE A 148 9.90 -19.78 5.04
C ILE A 148 9.10 -19.18 6.19
N LEU A 149 7.76 -19.25 6.13
CA LEU A 149 6.88 -18.73 7.18
C LEU A 149 7.26 -19.31 8.54
N ARG A 150 7.45 -20.62 8.62
CA ARG A 150 7.88 -21.28 9.87
C ARG A 150 9.24 -20.81 10.37
N ARG A 151 10.17 -20.44 9.48
CA ARG A 151 11.51 -19.95 9.84
C ARG A 151 11.54 -18.47 10.22
N CYS A 152 10.58 -17.69 9.72
CA CYS A 152 10.49 -16.25 9.99
C CYS A 152 9.48 -15.92 11.11
N SER A 153 8.68 -16.89 11.53
CA SER A 153 7.48 -16.69 12.36
C SER A 153 7.71 -15.94 13.67
N LYS A 154 8.92 -16.01 14.24
CA LYS A 154 9.25 -15.39 15.54
C LYS A 154 9.10 -13.87 15.51
N ASN A 155 9.60 -13.22 14.46
CA ASN A 155 9.71 -11.76 14.38
C ASN A 155 8.95 -11.15 13.19
N LEU A 156 8.31 -11.97 12.37
CA LEU A 156 7.56 -11.50 11.21
C LEU A 156 6.38 -10.61 11.63
N LEU A 157 6.39 -9.36 11.18
CA LEU A 157 5.35 -8.35 11.44
C LEU A 157 4.47 -8.10 10.20
N LYS A 158 5.04 -8.21 8.99
CA LYS A 158 4.34 -7.95 7.75
C LYS A 158 4.54 -9.09 6.77
N PHE A 159 3.44 -9.61 6.24
CA PHE A 159 3.45 -10.64 5.21
C PHE A 159 2.48 -10.31 4.08
N THR A 160 3.01 -10.28 2.86
CA THR A 160 2.23 -10.25 1.62
C THR A 160 2.42 -11.58 0.90
N ALA A 161 1.33 -12.30 0.69
CA ALA A 161 1.35 -13.61 0.07
C ALA A 161 1.64 -13.52 -1.45
N PRO A 162 2.24 -14.58 -2.03
CA PRO A 162 2.39 -14.68 -3.47
C PRO A 162 1.05 -14.91 -4.17
N GLN A 163 1.01 -14.67 -5.48
CA GLN A 163 -0.21 -14.93 -6.26
C GLN A 163 -0.58 -16.42 -6.32
N THR A 164 0.42 -17.31 -6.39
CA THR A 164 0.25 -18.77 -6.38
C THR A 164 1.03 -19.42 -5.23
N SER A 165 0.77 -20.69 -4.94
CA SER A 165 1.46 -21.45 -3.89
C SER A 165 1.19 -20.95 -2.48
N PHE A 166 -0.07 -20.57 -2.24
CA PHE A 166 -0.62 -20.22 -0.94
C PHE A 166 -1.92 -20.99 -0.69
N GLY A 167 -1.80 -22.30 -0.54
CA GLY A 167 -2.89 -23.20 -0.13
C GLY A 167 -2.84 -23.55 1.36
N TYR A 168 -3.27 -24.77 1.68
CA TYR A 168 -3.42 -25.23 3.07
C TYR A 168 -2.11 -25.25 3.90
N SER A 169 -1.00 -25.71 3.31
CA SER A 169 0.26 -25.86 4.06
C SER A 169 0.85 -24.52 4.54
N PRO A 170 0.91 -23.46 3.69
CA PRO A 170 1.25 -22.12 4.16
C PRO A 170 0.32 -21.58 5.25
N LEU A 171 -1.00 -21.83 5.18
CA LEU A 171 -1.95 -21.41 6.23
C LEU A 171 -1.67 -22.06 7.59
N ILE A 172 -1.31 -23.35 7.61
CA ILE A 172 -0.88 -24.02 8.85
C ILE A 172 0.36 -23.33 9.43
N SER A 173 1.37 -23.05 8.61
CA SER A 173 2.60 -22.40 9.06
C SER A 173 2.35 -20.95 9.49
N LEU A 174 1.38 -20.28 8.90
CA LEU A 174 0.98 -18.93 9.26
C LEU A 174 0.57 -18.84 10.73
N LYS A 175 -0.10 -19.86 11.31
CA LYS A 175 -0.48 -19.93 12.74
C LYS A 175 0.66 -19.61 13.71
N SER A 176 1.90 -19.89 13.32
CA SER A 176 3.08 -19.64 14.15
C SER A 176 3.53 -18.17 14.16
N CYS A 177 3.03 -17.33 13.26
CA CYS A 177 3.40 -15.92 13.09
C CYS A 177 2.59 -15.01 14.03
N ILE A 178 2.67 -15.25 15.34
CA ILE A 178 1.82 -14.60 16.35
C ILE A 178 2.00 -13.08 16.46
N ASN A 179 3.13 -12.54 15.98
CA ASN A 179 3.46 -11.12 16.03
C ASN A 179 2.99 -10.36 14.78
N LEU A 180 2.33 -11.04 13.85
CA LEU A 180 1.91 -10.44 12.59
C LEU A 180 0.94 -9.28 12.83
N LYS A 181 1.27 -8.13 12.24
CA LYS A 181 0.47 -6.91 12.23
C LYS A 181 -0.24 -6.71 10.90
N TYR A 182 0.40 -7.12 9.81
CA TYR A 182 -0.10 -6.96 8.45
C TYR A 182 -0.10 -8.30 7.72
N LEU A 183 -1.28 -8.71 7.27
CA LEU A 183 -1.50 -9.90 6.46
C LEU A 183 -2.26 -9.54 5.18
N ASP A 184 -1.62 -9.68 4.05
CA ASP A 184 -2.23 -9.41 2.75
C ASP A 184 -2.23 -10.67 1.87
N LEU A 185 -3.44 -11.19 1.63
CA LEU A 185 -3.69 -12.31 0.74
C LEU A 185 -4.35 -11.86 -0.57
N GLY A 186 -4.48 -10.55 -0.81
CA GLY A 186 -5.28 -9.99 -1.91
C GLY A 186 -4.78 -10.29 -3.32
N LEU A 187 -3.59 -10.88 -3.47
CA LEU A 187 -3.06 -11.38 -4.75
C LEU A 187 -3.26 -12.88 -4.94
N VAL A 188 -3.58 -13.63 -3.88
CA VAL A 188 -3.70 -15.09 -3.92
C VAL A 188 -4.86 -15.47 -4.85
N SER A 189 -4.53 -16.17 -5.93
CA SER A 189 -5.48 -16.71 -6.90
C SER A 189 -5.78 -18.19 -6.69
N GLU A 190 -4.99 -18.89 -5.87
CA GLU A 190 -5.27 -20.27 -5.44
C GLU A 190 -6.50 -20.28 -4.51
N THR A 191 -7.31 -21.33 -4.61
CA THR A 191 -8.51 -21.46 -3.79
C THR A 191 -8.16 -21.55 -2.30
N VAL A 192 -8.70 -20.64 -1.50
CA VAL A 192 -8.50 -20.62 -0.04
C VAL A 192 -9.83 -20.74 0.67
N LYS A 193 -9.96 -21.74 1.56
CA LYS A 193 -11.14 -21.87 2.41
C LYS A 193 -11.04 -20.87 3.58
N LEU A 194 -12.05 -20.03 3.74
CA LEU A 194 -12.06 -18.99 4.78
C LEU A 194 -12.05 -19.58 6.19
N LYS A 195 -12.70 -20.73 6.40
CA LYS A 195 -12.61 -21.48 7.67
C LYS A 195 -11.15 -21.76 8.09
N GLU A 196 -10.30 -22.13 7.15
CA GLU A 196 -8.89 -22.42 7.41
C GLU A 196 -8.11 -21.13 7.71
N LEU A 197 -8.46 -20.03 7.02
CA LEU A 197 -7.91 -18.71 7.30
C LEU A 197 -8.28 -18.23 8.71
N PHE A 198 -9.56 -18.33 9.09
CA PHE A 198 -10.04 -17.95 10.42
C PHE A 198 -9.31 -18.71 11.52
N GLN A 199 -9.17 -20.04 11.37
CA GLN A 199 -8.35 -20.84 12.28
C GLN A 199 -6.88 -20.43 12.30
N ALA A 200 -6.34 -19.94 11.17
CA ALA A 200 -4.96 -19.51 11.10
C ALA A 200 -4.71 -18.22 11.89
N ILE A 201 -5.66 -17.27 11.86
CA ILE A 201 -5.50 -15.92 12.38
C ILE A 201 -6.16 -15.68 13.74
N GLN A 202 -6.94 -16.63 14.28
CA GLN A 202 -7.68 -16.47 15.54
C GLN A 202 -6.83 -16.01 16.74
N ASN A 203 -5.52 -16.30 16.73
CA ASN A 203 -4.61 -15.97 17.82
C ASN A 203 -3.75 -14.72 17.55
N PHE A 204 -3.98 -14.00 16.45
CA PHE A 204 -3.15 -12.85 16.07
C PHE A 204 -3.58 -11.59 16.80
N LYS A 205 -3.14 -11.46 18.06
CA LYS A 205 -3.48 -10.32 18.93
C LYS A 205 -3.01 -8.97 18.40
N ASN A 206 -1.96 -8.96 17.57
CA ASN A 206 -1.36 -7.74 17.03
C ASN A 206 -1.84 -7.41 15.61
N LEU A 207 -2.75 -8.21 15.03
CA LEU A 207 -3.20 -8.00 13.65
C LEU A 207 -3.99 -6.70 13.55
N THR A 208 -3.52 -5.83 12.66
CA THR A 208 -4.13 -4.52 12.37
C THR A 208 -4.62 -4.43 10.93
N HIS A 209 -4.01 -5.19 10.01
CA HIS A 209 -4.38 -5.19 8.59
C HIS A 209 -4.61 -6.62 8.11
N LEU A 210 -5.77 -6.84 7.50
CA LEU A 210 -6.16 -8.12 6.91
C LEU A 210 -6.81 -7.92 5.55
N ALA A 211 -6.21 -8.49 4.51
CA ALA A 211 -6.83 -8.58 3.19
C ALA A 211 -7.10 -10.02 2.81
N PHE A 212 -8.35 -10.32 2.44
CA PHE A 212 -8.78 -11.65 2.03
C PHE A 212 -8.28 -12.02 0.63
N PRO A 213 -8.12 -13.32 0.35
CA PRO A 213 -7.75 -13.80 -0.98
C PRO A 213 -8.90 -13.62 -1.98
N ARG A 214 -8.57 -13.31 -3.25
CA ARG A 214 -9.58 -13.12 -4.32
C ARG A 214 -10.34 -14.40 -4.63
N SER A 215 -9.68 -15.55 -4.50
CA SER A 215 -10.28 -16.87 -4.71
C SER A 215 -10.71 -17.53 -3.40
N SER A 216 -11.16 -16.72 -2.42
CA SER A 216 -11.70 -17.25 -1.17
C SER A 216 -13.01 -18.01 -1.41
N ILE A 217 -13.24 -19.08 -0.66
CA ILE A 217 -14.49 -19.86 -0.71
C ILE A 217 -14.90 -20.29 0.70
N ASN A 218 -16.16 -20.75 0.82
CA ASN A 218 -16.73 -21.40 2.00
C ASN A 218 -16.55 -20.59 3.30
N CYS A 219 -17.52 -19.72 3.58
CA CYS A 219 -17.55 -18.87 4.78
C CYS A 219 -17.99 -19.60 6.07
N GLU A 220 -17.90 -20.93 6.12
CA GLU A 220 -18.29 -21.71 7.30
C GLU A 220 -17.40 -21.41 8.52
N GLY A 221 -17.94 -21.58 9.72
CA GLY A 221 -17.20 -21.41 10.98
C GLY A 221 -16.98 -19.96 11.40
N HIS A 222 -17.58 -18.99 10.72
CA HIS A 222 -17.51 -17.58 11.09
C HIS A 222 -18.23 -17.26 12.42
N GLN A 223 -19.22 -18.07 12.81
CA GLN A 223 -19.99 -17.88 14.04
C GLN A 223 -19.14 -18.12 15.31
N GLU A 224 -18.17 -19.04 15.25
CA GLU A 224 -17.24 -19.35 16.34
C GLU A 224 -15.96 -18.51 16.29
N PHE A 225 -15.74 -17.82 15.16
CA PHE A 225 -14.52 -17.06 14.93
C PHE A 225 -14.54 -15.74 15.69
N VAL A 226 -13.55 -15.57 16.58
CA VAL A 226 -13.30 -14.30 17.26
C VAL A 226 -12.35 -13.48 16.42
N TRP A 227 -12.83 -12.34 15.93
CA TRP A 227 -12.01 -11.41 15.17
C TRP A 227 -10.87 -10.81 16.02
N PRO A 228 -9.69 -10.56 15.43
CA PRO A 228 -8.62 -9.83 16.08
C PRO A 228 -9.08 -8.45 16.55
N SER A 229 -8.93 -8.17 17.85
CA SER A 229 -9.48 -6.96 18.48
C SER A 229 -8.81 -5.66 18.02
N ASN A 230 -7.57 -5.73 17.53
CA ASN A 230 -6.80 -4.57 17.06
C ASN A 230 -6.94 -4.33 15.54
N LEU A 231 -7.86 -5.02 14.86
CA LEU A 231 -8.01 -4.91 13.42
C LEU A 231 -8.50 -3.52 13.02
N GLN A 232 -7.71 -2.79 12.24
CA GLN A 232 -7.98 -1.43 11.78
C GLN A 232 -8.31 -1.37 10.29
N TYR A 233 -7.73 -2.25 9.48
CA TYR A 233 -7.96 -2.35 8.05
C TYR A 233 -8.47 -3.75 7.71
N LEU A 234 -9.60 -3.81 7.02
CA LEU A 234 -10.19 -5.04 6.50
C LEU A 234 -10.55 -4.89 5.03
N LYS A 235 -9.98 -5.76 4.19
CA LYS A 235 -10.39 -5.93 2.81
C LYS A 235 -11.09 -7.27 2.63
N LEU A 236 -12.38 -7.20 2.27
CA LEU A 236 -13.22 -8.34 1.95
C LEU A 236 -13.11 -8.64 0.45
N SER A 237 -12.83 -9.90 0.12
CA SER A 237 -12.67 -10.35 -1.26
C SER A 237 -12.99 -11.83 -1.45
N GLY A 238 -13.42 -12.18 -2.66
CA GLY A 238 -13.74 -13.53 -3.10
C GLY A 238 -15.14 -13.98 -2.75
N GLY A 239 -15.33 -15.28 -2.53
CA GLY A 239 -16.62 -15.95 -2.30
C GLY A 239 -17.24 -15.67 -0.93
N ILE A 240 -17.22 -14.42 -0.49
CA ILE A 240 -17.88 -13.94 0.72
C ILE A 240 -19.39 -13.92 0.47
N THR A 241 -20.16 -14.56 1.34
CA THR A 241 -21.61 -14.67 1.20
C THR A 241 -22.34 -13.61 2.03
N LYS A 242 -23.59 -13.32 1.66
CA LYS A 242 -24.46 -12.43 2.44
C LYS A 242 -24.70 -12.94 3.86
N GLU A 243 -24.82 -14.27 4.03
CA GLU A 243 -25.04 -14.91 5.34
C GLU A 243 -23.86 -14.60 6.26
N PHE A 244 -22.63 -14.69 5.74
CA PHE A 244 -21.45 -14.34 6.52
C PHE A 244 -21.48 -12.90 7.05
N LEU A 245 -21.86 -11.91 6.23
CA LEU A 245 -21.93 -10.51 6.66
C LEU A 245 -23.08 -10.28 7.65
N ASN A 246 -24.23 -10.92 7.43
CA ASN A 246 -25.43 -10.77 8.26
C ASN A 246 -25.34 -11.49 9.61
N GLU A 247 -24.73 -12.68 9.64
CA GLU A 247 -24.65 -13.52 10.84
C GLU A 247 -23.41 -13.21 11.70
N THR A 248 -22.43 -12.47 11.16
CA THR A 248 -21.29 -11.99 11.96
C THR A 248 -21.79 -10.93 12.96
N LYS A 249 -21.97 -11.35 14.22
CA LYS A 249 -22.54 -10.51 15.29
C LYS A 249 -21.58 -9.49 15.89
N MET A 250 -20.27 -9.71 15.78
CA MET A 250 -19.27 -8.89 16.49
C MET A 250 -18.10 -8.52 15.57
N TRP A 251 -18.35 -7.58 14.67
CA TRP A 251 -17.28 -6.89 13.96
C TRP A 251 -16.44 -6.05 14.94
N PRO A 252 -15.09 -6.06 14.85
CA PRO A 252 -14.26 -5.19 15.66
C PRO A 252 -14.56 -3.71 15.41
N LYS A 253 -14.91 -2.97 16.47
CA LYS A 253 -15.13 -1.52 16.41
C LYS A 253 -13.84 -0.72 16.13
N SER A 254 -12.69 -1.37 16.22
CA SER A 254 -11.38 -0.82 15.87
C SER A 254 -11.18 -0.65 14.36
N ILE A 255 -12.04 -1.24 13.51
CA ILE A 255 -11.94 -1.11 12.06
C ILE A 255 -12.19 0.35 11.67
N LYS A 256 -11.19 0.93 11.00
CA LYS A 256 -11.18 2.29 10.45
C LYS A 256 -11.24 2.32 8.93
N THR A 257 -10.78 1.26 8.28
CA THR A 257 -10.81 1.14 6.83
C THR A 257 -11.47 -0.15 6.42
N LEU A 258 -12.51 -0.06 5.60
CA LEU A 258 -13.21 -1.19 5.02
C LEU A 258 -13.13 -1.12 3.49
N GLU A 259 -12.76 -2.23 2.86
CA GLU A 259 -12.67 -2.35 1.41
C GLU A 259 -13.44 -3.58 0.90
N PHE A 260 -14.21 -3.39 -0.17
CA PHE A 260 -14.88 -4.46 -0.92
C PHE A 260 -14.26 -4.59 -2.30
N SER A 261 -13.81 -5.81 -2.64
CA SER A 261 -13.18 -6.06 -3.93
C SER A 261 -13.43 -7.49 -4.38
N TYR A 262 -13.92 -7.68 -5.60
CA TYR A 262 -14.19 -9.02 -6.16
C TYR A 262 -15.14 -9.86 -5.27
N CYS A 263 -16.24 -9.29 -4.79
CA CYS A 263 -17.24 -10.03 -4.01
C CYS A 263 -18.49 -10.32 -4.87
N PRO A 264 -18.54 -11.44 -5.62
CA PRO A 264 -19.63 -11.73 -6.54
C PRO A 264 -20.98 -12.09 -5.90
N LEU A 265 -21.01 -12.38 -4.59
CA LEU A 265 -22.20 -12.83 -3.88
C LEU A 265 -22.73 -11.79 -2.87
N ILE A 266 -22.22 -10.57 -2.91
CA ILE A 266 -22.60 -9.49 -2.00
C ILE A 266 -23.51 -8.50 -2.72
N ASP A 267 -24.73 -8.36 -2.19
CA ASP A 267 -25.73 -7.36 -2.58
C ASP A 267 -25.66 -6.12 -1.65
N ASP A 268 -26.50 -5.13 -1.95
CA ASP A 268 -26.61 -3.89 -1.18
C ASP A 268 -27.07 -4.13 0.27
N SER A 269 -28.02 -5.04 0.47
CA SER A 269 -28.49 -5.43 1.80
C SER A 269 -27.35 -5.94 2.69
N ALA A 270 -26.48 -6.80 2.16
CA ALA A 270 -25.32 -7.31 2.89
C ALA A 270 -24.29 -6.21 3.19
N VAL A 271 -24.08 -5.26 2.27
CA VAL A 271 -23.23 -4.06 2.51
C VAL A 271 -23.82 -3.23 3.66
N TYR A 272 -25.10 -2.89 3.61
CA TYR A 272 -25.72 -2.06 4.65
C TYR A 272 -25.81 -2.77 6.00
N SER A 273 -25.94 -4.09 6.02
CA SER A 273 -25.88 -4.89 7.23
C SER A 273 -24.57 -4.70 8.00
N ILE A 274 -23.41 -4.78 7.34
CA ILE A 274 -22.12 -4.52 7.99
C ILE A 274 -21.94 -3.02 8.31
N LEU A 275 -22.34 -2.12 7.41
CA LEU A 275 -22.23 -0.67 7.67
C LEU A 275 -23.11 -0.23 8.84
N SER A 276 -24.23 -0.90 9.12
CA SER A 276 -25.06 -0.64 10.31
C SER A 276 -24.34 -0.96 11.62
N GLN A 277 -23.37 -1.86 11.59
CA GLN A 277 -22.62 -2.29 12.78
C GLN A 277 -21.35 -1.46 13.02
N ILE A 278 -20.60 -1.15 11.95
CA ILE A 278 -19.29 -0.47 12.06
C ILE A 278 -19.14 0.81 11.24
N GLY A 279 -20.12 1.17 10.41
CA GLY A 279 -20.04 2.31 9.49
C GLY A 279 -19.70 3.64 10.16
N TYR A 280 -20.26 3.89 11.35
CA TYR A 280 -19.95 5.09 12.13
C TYR A 280 -18.48 5.18 12.57
N ASN A 281 -17.78 4.05 12.70
CA ASN A 281 -16.38 4.03 13.12
C ASN A 281 -15.40 4.20 11.95
N LEU A 282 -15.88 4.06 10.72
CA LEU A 282 -15.04 4.08 9.52
C LEU A 282 -14.55 5.49 9.22
N ASP A 283 -13.25 5.58 8.97
CA ASP A 283 -12.60 6.76 8.43
C ASP A 283 -12.44 6.62 6.90
N ASN A 284 -12.34 5.39 6.39
CA ASN A 284 -12.16 5.12 4.97
C ASN A 284 -13.06 3.97 4.48
N LEU A 285 -13.70 4.15 3.33
CA LEU A 285 -14.54 3.12 2.71
C LEU A 285 -14.28 3.04 1.21
N TYR A 286 -13.91 1.85 0.73
CA TYR A 286 -13.49 1.66 -0.66
C TYR A 286 -14.26 0.53 -1.34
N PHE A 287 -14.84 0.80 -2.50
CA PHE A 287 -15.44 -0.20 -3.37
C PHE A 287 -14.63 -0.35 -4.65
N HIS A 288 -14.42 -1.60 -5.09
CA HIS A 288 -13.73 -1.92 -6.32
C HIS A 288 -14.62 -2.73 -7.27
N TYR A 289 -14.61 -2.36 -8.54
CA TYR A 289 -15.24 -3.12 -9.61
C TYR A 289 -14.46 -4.42 -9.89
N PRO A 290 -15.11 -5.56 -10.23
CA PRO A 290 -16.56 -5.78 -10.30
C PRO A 290 -17.17 -6.36 -9.03
N MET A 291 -18.41 -5.94 -8.74
CA MET A 291 -19.34 -6.46 -7.73
C MET A 291 -20.70 -6.77 -8.42
N PRO A 292 -20.84 -7.93 -9.08
CA PRO A 292 -21.97 -8.27 -9.95
C PRO A 292 -23.39 -8.13 -9.41
N LEU A 293 -23.60 -8.28 -8.09
CA LEU A 293 -24.93 -8.17 -7.48
C LEU A 293 -25.28 -6.75 -7.02
N LEU A 294 -24.35 -5.80 -7.13
CA LEU A 294 -24.66 -4.39 -6.90
C LEU A 294 -25.29 -3.79 -8.16
N THR A 295 -26.47 -3.19 -7.99
CA THR A 295 -27.24 -2.44 -8.98
C THR A 295 -26.87 -0.96 -8.95
N ASP A 296 -27.49 -0.19 -9.85
CA ASP A 296 -27.18 1.23 -10.11
C ASP A 296 -27.55 2.21 -9.00
N ASN A 297 -28.10 1.75 -7.89
CA ASN A 297 -28.45 2.53 -6.70
C ASN A 297 -28.01 1.83 -5.40
N SER A 298 -27.26 0.73 -5.50
CA SER A 298 -26.90 -0.11 -4.36
C SER A 298 -26.10 0.60 -3.29
N LEU A 299 -25.41 1.69 -3.62
CA LEU A 299 -24.52 2.41 -2.72
C LEU A 299 -25.05 3.80 -2.31
N ASP A 300 -26.29 4.14 -2.64
CA ASP A 300 -26.85 5.48 -2.40
C ASP A 300 -26.93 5.85 -0.91
N PHE A 301 -27.14 4.87 -0.01
CA PHE A 301 -27.34 5.14 1.42
C PHE A 301 -26.04 5.14 2.23
N ILE A 302 -24.86 5.02 1.62
CA ILE A 302 -23.58 4.91 2.37
C ILE A 302 -23.40 6.04 3.38
N PHE A 303 -23.70 7.28 2.98
CA PHE A 303 -23.52 8.45 3.84
C PHE A 303 -24.45 8.48 5.06
N CYS A 304 -25.56 7.74 5.02
CA CYS A 304 -26.46 7.54 6.15
C CYS A 304 -25.82 6.65 7.23
N TYR A 305 -24.97 5.69 6.83
CA TYR A 305 -24.30 4.78 7.75
C TYR A 305 -22.92 5.28 8.18
N CYS A 306 -22.23 6.02 7.33
CA CYS A 306 -20.81 6.36 7.50
C CYS A 306 -20.61 7.88 7.58
N THR A 307 -20.96 8.46 8.73
CA THR A 307 -20.92 9.93 8.94
C THR A 307 -19.52 10.48 9.22
N ASN A 308 -18.58 9.64 9.68
CA ASN A 308 -17.22 10.02 10.07
C ASN A 308 -16.15 9.73 8.99
N LEU A 309 -16.56 9.43 7.76
CA LEU A 309 -15.62 9.17 6.68
C LEU A 309 -14.73 10.39 6.39
N ILE A 310 -13.44 10.13 6.26
CA ILE A 310 -12.40 11.04 5.77
C ILE A 310 -12.17 10.81 4.27
N SER A 311 -12.25 9.56 3.82
CA SER A 311 -12.04 9.17 2.41
C SER A 311 -13.07 8.14 1.95
N ILE A 312 -13.56 8.28 0.73
CA ILE A 312 -14.45 7.30 0.11
C ILE A 312 -14.09 7.04 -1.36
N GLN A 313 -14.11 5.78 -1.79
CA GLN A 313 -14.12 5.42 -3.21
C GLN A 313 -15.45 4.77 -3.56
N LEU A 314 -16.16 5.36 -4.51
CA LEU A 314 -17.41 4.85 -5.06
C LEU A 314 -17.17 4.42 -6.50
N ILE A 315 -17.83 3.33 -6.89
CA ILE A 315 -17.91 2.92 -8.29
C ILE A 315 -19.20 3.51 -8.86
N VAL A 316 -19.10 4.39 -9.86
CA VAL A 316 -20.23 5.08 -10.49
C VAL A 316 -21.28 4.12 -11.02
N ASP A 317 -20.87 2.90 -11.39
CA ASP A 317 -21.77 1.82 -11.79
C ASP A 317 -22.82 1.49 -10.72
N TYR A 318 -22.52 1.66 -9.43
CA TYR A 318 -23.35 1.23 -8.29
C TYR A 318 -24.06 2.35 -7.53
N VAL A 319 -23.97 3.58 -8.04
CA VAL A 319 -24.58 4.78 -7.45
C VAL A 319 -25.46 5.47 -8.47
N SER A 320 -26.56 6.02 -7.97
CA SER A 320 -27.46 6.85 -8.74
C SER A 320 -27.16 8.33 -8.49
N LYS A 321 -27.83 9.20 -9.25
CA LYS A 321 -27.81 10.65 -9.03
C LYS A 321 -28.24 11.05 -7.61
N TRP A 322 -28.97 10.19 -6.89
CA TRP A 322 -29.48 10.49 -5.56
C TRP A 322 -28.45 10.30 -4.44
N CYS A 323 -27.32 9.62 -4.70
CA CYS A 323 -26.28 9.38 -3.69
C CYS A 323 -25.79 10.68 -3.01
N PHE A 324 -25.73 11.79 -3.76
CA PHE A 324 -25.31 13.10 -3.27
C PHE A 324 -26.48 14.07 -3.03
N SER A 325 -27.73 13.59 -3.07
CA SER A 325 -28.91 14.41 -2.74
C SER A 325 -28.99 14.78 -1.26
N GLU A 326 -29.81 15.77 -0.92
CA GLU A 326 -30.04 16.20 0.47
C GLU A 326 -30.56 15.07 1.39
N ASN A 327 -31.29 14.10 0.83
CA ASN A 327 -31.88 13.00 1.59
C ASN A 327 -30.85 11.92 1.96
N MET A 328 -29.89 11.65 1.07
CA MET A 328 -28.87 10.61 1.27
C MET A 328 -27.61 11.18 1.93
N LEU A 329 -27.15 12.33 1.44
CA LEU A 329 -26.03 13.07 2.01
C LEU A 329 -26.58 14.27 2.77
N PHE A 330 -27.32 14.01 3.85
CA PHE A 330 -27.88 15.08 4.67
C PHE A 330 -26.78 15.86 5.39
N LYS A 331 -27.11 17.12 5.70
CA LYS A 331 -26.21 18.03 6.40
C LYS A 331 -25.97 17.56 7.83
N ILE A 332 -24.70 17.42 8.20
CA ILE A 332 -24.26 17.20 9.57
C ILE A 332 -23.25 18.27 9.97
N ASN A 333 -23.17 18.55 11.27
CA ASN A 333 -22.15 19.45 11.80
C ASN A 333 -20.78 18.76 11.66
N ASP A 334 -19.82 19.46 11.08
CA ASP A 334 -18.42 19.04 10.99
C ASP A 334 -18.19 17.66 10.33
N ARG A 335 -18.78 17.44 9.14
CA ARG A 335 -18.51 16.23 8.34
C ARG A 335 -17.01 16.19 7.99
N PRO A 336 -16.24 15.15 8.38
CA PRO A 336 -14.79 15.12 8.21
C PRO A 336 -14.32 14.66 6.80
N LEU A 337 -15.24 14.49 5.86
CA LEU A 337 -14.97 13.94 4.53
C LEU A 337 -14.12 14.89 3.69
N ARG A 338 -12.89 14.47 3.41
CA ARG A 338 -11.89 15.24 2.65
C ARG A 338 -11.69 14.73 1.23
N ASN A 339 -11.85 13.42 1.02
CA ASN A 339 -11.52 12.78 -0.26
C ASN A 339 -12.70 11.97 -0.79
N ILE A 340 -13.13 12.27 -2.02
CA ILE A 340 -14.09 11.46 -2.78
C ILE A 340 -13.41 11.00 -4.06
N MET A 341 -13.39 9.68 -4.29
CA MET A 341 -12.87 9.07 -5.50
C MET A 341 -14.01 8.39 -6.26
N LEU A 342 -14.24 8.82 -7.49
CA LEU A 342 -15.21 8.22 -8.40
C LEU A 342 -14.46 7.36 -9.41
N ASP A 343 -14.62 6.04 -9.29
CA ASP A 343 -14.10 5.06 -10.23
C ASP A 343 -15.25 4.44 -11.02
N CYS A 344 -14.97 3.78 -12.14
CA CYS A 344 -16.02 3.26 -13.02
C CYS A 344 -15.52 2.14 -13.93
N SER A 345 -16.45 1.30 -14.41
CA SER A 345 -16.16 0.25 -15.39
C SER A 345 -15.76 0.77 -16.77
N GLY A 346 -16.16 2.01 -17.10
CA GLY A 346 -16.05 2.59 -18.44
C GLY A 346 -17.20 2.21 -19.37
N SER A 347 -18.32 1.70 -18.84
CA SER A 347 -19.54 1.45 -19.61
C SER A 347 -20.13 2.75 -20.19
N LEU A 348 -20.84 2.62 -21.32
CA LEU A 348 -21.48 3.76 -21.98
C LEU A 348 -22.56 4.38 -21.08
N GLY A 349 -22.61 5.71 -21.05
CA GLY A 349 -23.65 6.47 -20.34
C GLY A 349 -23.38 6.73 -18.86
N LEU A 350 -22.26 6.27 -18.29
CA LEU A 350 -21.91 6.52 -16.88
C LEU A 350 -21.74 8.01 -16.56
N ALA A 351 -21.29 8.83 -17.51
CA ALA A 351 -21.20 10.28 -17.39
C ALA A 351 -22.53 10.95 -16.97
N ARG A 352 -23.68 10.32 -17.29
CA ARG A 352 -25.02 10.84 -16.99
C ARG A 352 -25.56 10.42 -15.63
N LYS A 353 -24.88 9.48 -14.94
CA LYS A 353 -25.35 8.97 -13.64
C LYS A 353 -25.06 9.94 -12.50
N ILE A 354 -23.87 10.53 -12.51
CA ILE A 354 -23.46 11.56 -11.55
C ILE A 354 -22.98 12.75 -12.37
N HIS A 355 -23.64 13.88 -12.13
CA HIS A 355 -23.33 15.17 -12.77
C HIS A 355 -22.40 15.99 -11.86
N PRO A 356 -21.51 16.84 -12.41
CA PRO A 356 -20.73 17.78 -11.61
C PRO A 356 -21.59 18.63 -10.66
N ASP A 357 -22.80 19.03 -11.11
CA ASP A 357 -23.73 19.83 -10.31
C ASP A 357 -24.18 19.15 -9.02
N ASP A 358 -24.23 17.81 -8.98
CA ASP A 358 -24.60 17.08 -7.77
C ASP A 358 -23.62 17.41 -6.61
N PHE A 359 -22.35 17.61 -6.95
CA PHE A 359 -21.32 18.07 -5.99
C PHE A 359 -21.38 19.57 -5.75
N THR A 360 -21.56 20.38 -6.79
CA THR A 360 -21.68 21.83 -6.68
C THR A 360 -22.80 22.21 -5.70
N ILE A 361 -23.98 21.61 -5.85
CA ILE A 361 -25.11 21.78 -4.95
C ILE A 361 -24.76 21.35 -3.52
N ALA A 362 -24.13 20.17 -3.35
CA ALA A 362 -23.74 19.68 -2.03
C ALA A 362 -22.72 20.57 -1.30
N LEU A 363 -21.80 21.19 -2.05
CA LEU A 363 -20.83 22.15 -1.52
C LEU A 363 -21.51 23.45 -1.10
N LEU A 364 -22.36 24.03 -1.96
CA LEU A 364 -23.09 25.28 -1.68
C LEU A 364 -24.04 25.15 -0.48
N GLU A 365 -24.68 23.99 -0.32
CA GLU A 365 -25.55 23.68 0.82
C GLU A 365 -24.78 23.36 2.12
N LYS A 366 -23.45 23.37 2.06
CA LYS A 366 -22.52 23.05 3.15
C LYS A 366 -22.72 21.64 3.70
N ARG A 367 -23.05 20.68 2.83
CA ARG A 367 -23.15 19.25 3.17
C ARG A 367 -21.78 18.56 3.16
N LEU A 368 -20.82 19.15 2.45
CA LEU A 368 -19.41 18.72 2.31
C LEU A 368 -18.43 19.84 2.72
N PRO A 369 -18.43 20.30 3.98
CA PRO A 369 -17.69 21.50 4.41
C PRO A 369 -16.16 21.35 4.44
N ASN A 370 -15.64 20.13 4.52
CA ASN A 370 -14.20 19.83 4.65
C ASN A 370 -13.65 19.13 3.40
N LEU A 371 -14.35 19.20 2.25
CA LEU A 371 -13.97 18.46 1.06
C LEU A 371 -12.78 19.13 0.36
N GLU A 372 -11.66 18.43 0.30
CA GLU A 372 -10.41 18.93 -0.29
C GLU A 372 -10.17 18.36 -1.68
N LYS A 373 -10.64 17.14 -1.96
CA LYS A 373 -10.25 16.40 -3.15
C LYS A 373 -11.39 15.59 -3.72
N ILE A 374 -11.71 15.85 -4.98
CA ILE A 374 -12.51 14.96 -5.82
C ILE A 374 -11.58 14.37 -6.88
N SER A 375 -11.47 13.04 -6.92
CA SER A 375 -10.73 12.33 -7.98
C SER A 375 -11.70 11.59 -8.86
N ILE A 376 -11.63 11.78 -10.17
CA ILE A 376 -12.50 11.12 -11.14
C ILE A 376 -11.69 10.26 -12.09
N ASN A 377 -12.16 9.04 -12.37
CA ASN A 377 -11.58 8.22 -13.42
C ASN A 377 -11.84 8.86 -14.79
N SER A 378 -10.81 8.96 -15.63
CA SER A 378 -10.89 9.50 -16.99
C SER A 378 -11.98 8.85 -17.85
N LYS A 379 -12.32 7.59 -17.59
CA LYS A 379 -13.37 6.83 -18.28
C LYS A 379 -14.79 7.26 -17.91
N LEU A 380 -14.97 8.06 -16.85
CA LEU A 380 -16.28 8.61 -16.49
C LEU A 380 -16.82 9.53 -17.59
N GLY A 381 -15.92 10.20 -18.32
CA GLY A 381 -16.28 11.00 -19.50
C GLY A 381 -16.87 12.39 -19.19
N TRP A 382 -16.58 12.95 -18.02
CA TRP A 382 -16.86 14.36 -17.75
C TRP A 382 -16.01 15.27 -18.65
N ASP A 383 -16.65 16.24 -19.30
CA ASP A 383 -15.94 17.25 -20.09
C ASP A 383 -15.36 18.32 -19.16
N LEU A 384 -14.03 18.30 -18.96
CA LEU A 384 -13.34 19.28 -18.12
C LEU A 384 -13.47 20.73 -18.60
N LYS A 385 -13.92 20.95 -19.84
CA LYS A 385 -14.14 22.30 -20.37
C LYS A 385 -15.58 22.76 -20.23
N SER A 386 -16.50 21.90 -19.76
CA SER A 386 -17.91 22.28 -19.59
C SER A 386 -18.07 23.34 -18.51
N GLU A 387 -19.16 24.12 -18.62
CA GLU A 387 -19.52 25.10 -17.59
C GLU A 387 -19.76 24.41 -16.24
N ASP A 388 -20.46 23.28 -16.22
CA ASP A 388 -20.76 22.51 -15.01
C ASP A 388 -19.51 22.06 -14.23
N VAL A 389 -18.46 21.60 -14.94
CA VAL A 389 -17.19 21.23 -14.29
C VAL A 389 -16.44 22.46 -13.79
N ASN A 390 -16.46 23.57 -14.53
CA ASN A 390 -15.86 24.81 -14.07
C ASN A 390 -16.54 25.35 -12.82
N ASP A 391 -17.87 25.26 -12.72
CA ASP A 391 -18.63 25.66 -11.54
C ASP A 391 -18.27 24.80 -10.32
N LEU A 392 -18.15 23.48 -10.50
CA LEU A 392 -17.65 22.58 -9.46
C LEU A 392 -16.23 22.94 -9.00
N VAL A 393 -15.32 23.21 -9.95
CA VAL A 393 -13.94 23.59 -9.65
C VAL A 393 -13.90 24.90 -8.86
N ASN A 394 -14.68 25.91 -9.26
CA ASN A 394 -14.78 27.17 -8.54
C ASN A 394 -15.30 26.95 -7.10
N ALA A 395 -16.34 26.12 -6.92
CA ALA A 395 -16.89 25.81 -5.61
C ALA A 395 -15.88 25.06 -4.70
N LEU A 396 -15.03 24.20 -5.26
CA LEU A 396 -13.94 23.53 -4.54
C LEU A 396 -12.81 24.51 -4.18
N GLU A 397 -12.42 25.41 -5.09
CA GLU A 397 -11.37 26.40 -4.85
C GLU A 397 -11.72 27.36 -3.70
N GLU A 398 -13.01 27.68 -3.51
CA GLU A 398 -13.48 28.46 -2.34
C GLU A 398 -13.20 27.77 -0.99
N GLN A 399 -12.95 26.46 -0.99
CA GLN A 399 -12.59 25.65 0.18
C GLN A 399 -11.14 25.14 0.13
N ASP A 400 -10.28 25.75 -0.68
CA ASP A 400 -8.89 25.31 -0.94
C ASP A 400 -8.78 23.85 -1.47
N GLY A 401 -9.86 23.34 -2.08
CA GLY A 401 -9.95 22.01 -2.65
C GLY A 401 -9.59 21.94 -4.14
N GLY A 402 -9.63 20.72 -4.71
CA GLY A 402 -9.33 20.51 -6.12
C GLY A 402 -9.95 19.26 -6.74
N LEU A 403 -10.14 19.33 -8.06
CA LEU A 403 -10.58 18.22 -8.91
C LEU A 403 -9.38 17.59 -9.63
N TYR A 404 -9.28 16.27 -9.57
CA TYR A 404 -8.16 15.49 -10.11
C TYR A 404 -8.64 14.40 -11.05
N LEU A 405 -7.92 14.20 -12.15
CA LEU A 405 -8.14 13.09 -13.08
C LEU A 405 -7.18 11.94 -12.79
N ASN A 406 -7.75 10.74 -12.68
CA ASN A 406 -7.01 9.49 -12.60
C ASN A 406 -7.09 8.76 -13.95
N TYR A 407 -5.95 8.29 -14.46
CA TYR A 407 -5.84 7.56 -15.72
C TYR A 407 -5.75 6.05 -15.52
#